data_AF-A0A7X8DSN5-F1
#
_entry.id   AF-A0A7X8DSN5-F1
#
_cell.length_a   1.000
_cell.length_b   1.000
_cell.length_c   1.000
_cell.angle_alpha   90.00
_cell.angle_beta   90.00
_cell.angle_gamma   90.00
#
_symmetry.space_group_name_H-M   'P 1'
#
loop_
_entity.id
_entity.type
_entity.pdbx_description
1 polymer ?
#
loop_
_entity_poly.entity_id
_entity_poly.type
_entity_poly.pdbx_seq_one_letter_code
_entity_poly.pdbx_strand_id
1 'polypeptide(L)' 'CLFIPARTNFAEVLDIFDDYKNTPKKLEAIIISENGRDDEEFLGIITNWDLPVIYDALDRY' A
#
# COMPACT_ATOMS: atom_id res chain seq x y z
N CYS A 1 -11.75 -2.21 0.43
CA CYS A 1 -10.33 -2.16 0.81
C CYS A 1 -9.54 -2.94 -0.21
N LEU A 2 -8.30 -2.55 -0.46
CA LEU A 2 -7.40 -3.26 -1.38
C LEU A 2 -6.49 -4.17 -0.56
N PHE A 3 -6.24 -5.39 -1.05
CA PHE A 3 -5.30 -6.33 -0.45
C PHE A 3 -4.10 -6.51 -1.39
N ILE A 4 -2.89 -6.59 -0.83
CA ILE A 4 -1.65 -6.84 -1.59
C ILE A 4 -0.83 -7.95 -0.93
N PRO A 5 -0.02 -8.69 -1.71
CA PRO A 5 0.94 -9.65 -1.17
C PRO A 5 2.02 -9.00 -0.29
N ALA A 6 2.49 -9.71 0.73
CA ALA A 6 3.57 -9.27 1.62
C ALA A 6 4.90 -8.97 0.91
N ARG A 7 5.09 -9.51 -0.30
CA ARG A 7 6.29 -9.30 -1.14
C ARG A 7 6.23 -8.03 -1.99
N THR A 8 5.13 -7.29 -1.99
CA THR A 8 5.00 -6.05 -2.76
C THR A 8 5.97 -4.99 -2.22
N ASN A 9 6.70 -4.35 -3.12
CA ASN A 9 7.72 -3.37 -2.74
C ASN A 9 7.15 -1.95 -2.61
N PHE A 10 7.93 -1.04 -2.03
CA PHE A 10 7.49 0.33 -1.76
C PHE A 10 7.17 1.15 -3.01
N ALA A 11 7.87 0.96 -4.13
CA ALA A 11 7.56 1.68 -5.37
C ALA A 11 6.16 1.26 -5.88
N GLU A 12 5.87 -0.05 -5.89
CA GLU A 12 4.54 -0.56 -6.27
C GLU A 12 3.43 -0.03 -5.34
N VAL A 13 3.70 0.09 -4.04
CA VAL A 13 2.75 0.69 -3.09
C VAL A 13 2.46 2.15 -3.46
N LEU A 14 3.49 2.93 -3.80
CA LEU A 14 3.32 4.32 -4.20
C LEU A 14 2.52 4.44 -5.50
N ASP A 15 2.78 3.60 -6.49
CA ASP A 15 2.03 3.56 -7.75
C ASP A 15 0.54 3.30 -7.49
N ILE A 16 0.22 2.35 -6.61
CA ILE A 16 -1.15 2.06 -6.20
C ILE A 16 -1.81 3.30 -5.57
N PHE A 17 -1.14 4.00 -4.65
CA PHE A 17 -1.72 5.22 -4.08
C PHE A 17 -1.89 6.33 -5.12
N ASP A 18 -0.98 6.45 -6.09
CA ASP A 18 -1.05 7.43 -7.18
C ASP A 18 -2.24 7.17 -8.12
N ASP A 19 -2.47 5.92 -8.49
CA ASP A 19 -3.61 5.50 -9.31
C ASP A 19 -4.95 5.95 -8.70
N TYR A 20 -5.06 5.90 -7.37
CA TYR A 20 -6.27 6.31 -6.66
C TYR A 20 -6.36 7.83 -6.44
N LYS A 21 -5.31 8.62 -6.67
CA LYS A 21 -5.37 10.10 -6.51
C LYS A 21 -6.38 10.74 -7.46
N ASN A 22 -6.53 10.21 -8.67
CA ASN A 22 -7.42 10.77 -9.68
C ASN A 22 -8.81 10.13 -9.70
N THR A 23 -9.10 9.24 -8.75
CA THR A 23 -10.41 8.59 -8.64
C THR A 23 -11.33 9.35 -7.67
N PRO A 24 -12.67 9.29 -7.85
CA PRO A 24 -13.62 9.88 -6.91
C PRO A 24 -13.54 9.24 -5.52
N LYS A 25 -13.04 7.99 -5.45
CA LYS A 25 -12.95 7.21 -4.22
C LYS A 25 -11.48 7.07 -3.82
N LYS A 26 -11.04 7.94 -2.92
CA LYS A 26 -9.68 7.89 -2.38
C LYS A 26 -9.42 6.54 -1.71
N LEU A 27 -8.22 6.01 -1.93
CA LEU A 27 -7.73 4.85 -1.20
C LEU A 27 -7.33 5.29 0.20
N GLU A 28 -8.01 4.78 1.22
CA GLU A 28 -7.71 5.12 2.62
C GLU A 28 -6.60 4.25 3.19
N ALA A 29 -6.59 2.97 2.80
CA ALA A 29 -5.64 1.99 3.26
C ALA A 29 -5.50 0.81 2.29
N ILE A 30 -4.34 0.18 2.35
CA ILE A 30 -4.01 -1.11 1.75
C ILE A 30 -3.78 -2.11 2.88
N ILE A 31 -4.38 -3.29 2.76
CA ILE A 31 -4.19 -4.40 3.69
C ILE A 31 -3.15 -5.37 3.11
N ILE A 32 -2.25 -5.84 3.96
CA ILE A 32 -1.22 -6.82 3.60
C ILE A 32 -1.64 -8.19 4.10
N SER A 33 -1.61 -9.16 3.20
CA SER A 33 -1.70 -10.59 3.52
C SER A 33 -0.64 -11.35 2.73
N GLU A 34 -0.46 -12.64 2.99
CA GLU A 34 0.62 -13.43 2.38
C GLU A 34 0.56 -13.37 0.84
N ASN A 35 -0.63 -13.54 0.27
CA ASN A 35 -0.84 -13.54 -1.18
C ASN A 35 -1.78 -12.44 -1.68
N GLY A 36 -2.16 -11.48 -0.82
CA GLY A 36 -3.04 -10.38 -1.18
C GLY A 36 -4.51 -10.78 -1.31
N ARG A 37 -4.94 -11.82 -0.59
CA ARG A 37 -6.35 -12.21 -0.49
C ARG A 37 -6.97 -11.74 0.82
N ASP A 38 -8.28 -11.60 0.83
CA ASP A 38 -9.09 -11.09 1.95
C ASP A 38 -9.55 -12.18 2.92
N ASP A 39 -9.37 -13.45 2.56
CA ASP A 39 -9.61 -14.63 3.38
C ASP A 39 -8.35 -15.16 4.09
N GLU A 40 -7.23 -14.44 3.97
CA GLU A 40 -5.95 -14.77 4.58
C GLU A 40 -5.72 -14.05 5.91
N GLU A 41 -4.69 -14.49 6.64
CA GLU A 41 -4.23 -13.81 7.84
C GLU A 41 -3.82 -12.36 7.53
N PHE A 42 -4.25 -11.44 8.38
CA PHE A 42 -3.86 -10.04 8.34
C PHE A 42 -2.40 -9.91 8.79
N LEU A 43 -1.53 -9.46 7.89
CA LEU A 43 -0.11 -9.25 8.20
C LEU A 43 0.21 -7.79 8.51
N GLY A 44 -0.55 -6.84 7.96
CA GLY A 44 -0.28 -5.42 8.18
C GLY A 44 -1.19 -4.50 7.36
N ILE A 45 -0.98 -3.20 7.54
CA ILE A 45 -1.73 -2.14 6.87
C ILE A 45 -0.77 -1.01 6.49
N ILE A 46 -0.99 -0.41 5.32
CA ILE A 46 -0.36 0.83 4.88
C ILE A 46 -1.47 1.83 4.59
N THR A 47 -1.30 3.05 5.07
CA THR A 47 -2.25 4.15 4.91
C THR A 47 -1.59 5.34 4.22
N ASN A 48 -2.40 6.33 3.84
CA ASN A 48 -1.88 7.59 3.30
C ASN A 48 -0.92 8.31 4.27
N TRP A 49 -1.00 8.04 5.57
CA TRP A 49 -0.12 8.63 6.58
C TRP A 49 1.30 8.06 6.56
N ASP A 50 1.48 6.88 5.98
CA ASP A 50 2.78 6.21 5.89
C ASP A 50 3.57 6.68 4.66
N LEU A 51 2.92 7.32 3.68
CA LEU A 51 3.55 7.78 2.43
C LEU A 51 4.80 8.65 2.66
N PRO A 52 4.83 9.64 3.58
CA PRO A 52 6.05 10.41 3.84
C PRO A 52 7.23 9.54 4.26
N VAL A 53 6.98 8.52 5.10
CA VAL A 53 8.02 7.59 5.57
C VAL A 53 8.51 6.71 4.43
N ILE A 54 7.61 6.29 3.53
CA ILE A 54 7.95 5.49 2.36
C ILE A 54 8.80 6.29 1.36
N TYR A 55 8.46 7.56 1.10
CA TYR A 55 9.28 8.45 0.27
C TYR A 55 10.68 8.64 0.88
N ASP A 56 10.75 8.95 2.18
CA ASP A 56 12.02 9.06 2.91
C ASP A 56 12.87 7.79 2.84
N ALA A 57 12.23 6.62 2.86
CA ALA A 57 12.92 5.34 2.75
C ALA A 57 13.52 5.12 1.35
N LEU A 58 12.82 5.52 0.29
CA LEU A 58 13.29 5.38 -1.09
C LEU A 58 14.41 6.39 -1.45
N ASP A 59 14.33 7.63 -0.95
CA ASP A 59 15.33 8.67 -1.20
C ASP A 59 16.72 8.36 -0.56
N ARG A 60 16.76 7.42 0.39
CA ARG A 60 17.99 7.00 1.08
C ARG A 60 18.73 5.85 0.38
N TYR A 61 18.20 5.33 -0.72
CA TYR A 61 18.82 4.29 -1.56
C TYR A 61 19.22 4.85 -2.93
#